data_AF-A0A2E8VU56-F1
#
_entry.id   AF-A0A2E8VU56-F1
#
_cell.length_a   1.000
_cell.length_b   1.000
_cell.length_c   1.000
_cell.angle_alpha   90.00
_cell.angle_beta   90.00
_cell.angle_gamma   90.00
#
_symmetry.space_group_name_H-M   'P 1'
#
loop_
_entity.id
_entity.type
_entity.pdbx_description
1 polymer ?
#
loop_
_entity_poly.entity_id
_entity_poly.type
_entity_poly.pdbx_seq_one_letter_code
_entity_poly.pdbx_strand_id
1 'polypeptide(L)'
;MSVELLDTTRFHGFRVRRQIAGKTFQEYFSLKENGKRIRGAARARVKAVAEERDAVLKKKQDKARAEAARSAVFGKERNVRGILFRLKTEKSGTRTPVFQIGIMSTKAGKIVNTTVSINLHGLAGAWQKAVDFYADHKQISKRAKLYKELLKACPSKAELDAMKRRRRRRR
;
A
#
# COMPACT_ATOMS: atom_id res chain seq x y z
N MET A 1 15.46 -12.50 -8.79
CA MET A 1 15.33 -13.89 -8.31
C MET A 1 16.04 -13.97 -6.97
N SER A 2 15.51 -14.72 -5.99
CA SER A 2 16.06 -14.77 -4.61
C SER A 2 16.75 -16.09 -4.27
N VAL A 3 16.97 -16.94 -5.28
CA VAL A 3 17.71 -18.20 -5.18
C VAL A 3 19.18 -17.90 -5.41
N GLU A 4 20.01 -18.27 -4.44
CA GLU A 4 21.45 -18.04 -4.48
C GLU A 4 22.18 -19.38 -4.32
N LEU A 5 23.17 -19.65 -5.17
CA LEU A 5 24.04 -20.81 -4.99
C LEU A 5 25.11 -20.46 -3.96
N LEU A 6 25.12 -21.17 -2.84
CA LEU A 6 26.18 -21.12 -1.86
C LEU A 6 27.15 -22.25 -2.14
N ASP A 7 28.41 -21.91 -2.43
CA ASP A 7 29.52 -22.86 -2.53
C ASP A 7 30.59 -22.47 -1.52
N THR A 8 30.35 -22.79 -0.25
CA THR A 8 31.29 -22.57 0.85
C THR A 8 31.79 -23.90 1.40
N THR A 9 32.90 -23.88 2.12
CA THR A 9 33.42 -25.07 2.82
C THR A 9 32.37 -25.70 3.75
N ARG A 10 31.55 -24.87 4.38
CA ARG A 10 30.50 -25.28 5.34
C ARG A 10 29.19 -25.72 4.67
N PHE A 11 28.84 -25.17 3.50
CA PHE A 11 27.59 -25.51 2.81
C PHE A 11 27.70 -25.36 1.29
N HIS A 12 27.27 -26.41 0.58
CA HIS A 12 27.16 -26.43 -0.87
C HIS A 12 25.70 -26.70 -1.25
N GLY A 13 25.00 -25.70 -1.78
CA GLY A 13 23.57 -25.80 -2.03
C GLY A 13 22.91 -24.50 -2.48
N PHE A 14 21.60 -24.55 -2.76
CA PHE A 14 20.81 -23.35 -3.03
C PHE A 14 20.23 -22.78 -1.74
N ARG A 15 20.26 -21.46 -1.59
CA ARG A 15 19.57 -20.73 -0.54
C ARG A 15 18.46 -19.91 -1.16
N VAL A 16 17.26 -20.03 -0.61
CA VAL A 16 16.12 -19.17 -0.94
C VAL A 16 15.89 -18.24 0.23
N ARG A 17 16.01 -16.92 0.01
CA ARG A 17 15.84 -15.92 1.08
C ARG A 17 14.87 -14.83 0.65
N ARG A 18 13.82 -14.57 1.42
CA ARG A 18 12.91 -13.42 1.21
C ARG A 18 12.47 -12.81 2.53
N GLN A 19 12.28 -11.50 2.53
CA GLN A 19 11.61 -10.80 3.63
C GLN A 19 10.12 -10.61 3.31
N ILE A 20 9.27 -11.08 4.22
CA ILE A 20 7.81 -11.03 4.09
C ILE A 20 7.24 -10.48 5.38
N ALA A 21 6.56 -9.32 5.31
CA ALA A 21 5.92 -8.67 6.46
C ALA A 21 6.85 -8.53 7.70
N GLY A 22 8.12 -8.17 7.49
CA GLY A 22 9.11 -8.00 8.57
C GLY A 22 9.73 -9.30 9.10
N LYS A 23 9.30 -10.47 8.61
CA LYS A 23 9.92 -11.77 8.92
C LYS A 23 10.86 -12.21 7.79
N THR A 24 12.02 -12.75 8.15
CA THR A 24 12.96 -13.33 7.17
C THR A 24 12.64 -14.81 7.00
N PHE A 25 12.26 -15.19 5.78
CA PHE A 25 12.11 -16.59 5.37
C PHE A 25 13.38 -17.01 4.65
N GLN A 26 14.03 -18.04 5.17
CA GLN A 26 15.30 -18.54 4.66
C GLN A 26 15.29 -20.06 4.68
N GLU A 27 15.47 -20.66 3.50
CA GLU A 27 15.47 -22.11 3.31
C GLU A 27 16.72 -22.52 2.54
N TYR A 28 17.27 -23.68 2.90
CA TYR A 28 18.51 -24.21 2.34
C TYR A 28 18.23 -25.56 1.70
N PHE A 29 18.73 -25.71 0.47
CA PHE A 29 18.61 -26.91 -0.34
C PHE A 29 20.02 -27.43 -0.62
N SER A 30 20.42 -28.46 0.13
CA SER A 30 21.75 -29.06 0.00
C SER A 30 21.93 -29.70 -1.38
N LEU A 31 23.11 -29.48 -1.97
CA LEU A 31 23.59 -30.21 -3.15
C LEU A 31 24.62 -31.27 -2.75
N LYS A 32 24.57 -31.73 -1.50
CA LYS A 32 25.34 -32.87 -1.01
C LYS A 32 24.39 -34.01 -0.65
N GLU A 33 24.68 -35.19 -1.17
CA GLU A 33 24.02 -36.45 -0.83
C GLU A 33 25.12 -37.43 -0.40
N ASN A 34 25.00 -38.01 0.79
CA ASN A 34 26.02 -38.89 1.39
C ASN A 34 27.44 -38.28 1.40
N GLY A 35 27.54 -36.98 1.69
CA GLY A 35 28.82 -36.24 1.73
C GLY A 35 29.43 -35.91 0.36
N LYS A 36 28.89 -36.44 -0.75
CA LYS A 36 29.36 -36.19 -2.12
C LYS A 36 28.50 -35.11 -2.79
N ARG A 37 29.13 -34.29 -3.64
CA ARG A 37 28.43 -33.24 -4.39
C ARG A 37 27.59 -33.86 -5.52
N ILE A 38 26.30 -33.55 -5.56
CA ILE A 38 25.42 -33.99 -6.65
C ILE A 38 25.61 -33.10 -7.88
N ARG A 39 25.64 -33.70 -9.06
CA ARG A 39 25.86 -33.02 -10.35
C ARG A 39 24.76 -33.38 -11.35
N GLY A 40 24.69 -32.67 -12.48
CA GLY A 40 23.77 -32.97 -13.57
C GLY A 40 22.30 -32.92 -13.17
N ALA A 41 21.54 -33.95 -13.54
CA ALA A 41 20.09 -34.01 -13.36
C ALA A 41 19.63 -33.91 -11.89
N ALA A 42 20.41 -34.44 -10.94
CA ALA A 42 20.11 -34.31 -9.51
C ALA A 42 20.20 -32.85 -9.03
N ARG A 43 21.22 -32.11 -9.48
CA ARG A 43 21.36 -30.67 -9.20
C ARG A 43 20.22 -29.86 -9.81
N ALA A 44 19.82 -30.18 -11.04
CA ALA A 44 18.72 -29.50 -11.73
C ALA A 44 17.38 -29.70 -10.99
N ARG A 45 17.11 -30.91 -10.47
CA ARG A 45 15.94 -31.20 -9.64
C ARG A 45 15.92 -30.34 -8.37
N VAL A 46 17.03 -30.28 -7.64
CA VAL A 46 17.12 -29.45 -6.42
C VAL A 46 16.97 -27.96 -6.73
N LYS A 47 17.50 -27.50 -7.87
CA LYS A 47 17.31 -26.12 -8.34
C LYS A 47 15.84 -25.81 -8.61
N ALA A 48 15.13 -26.71 -9.30
CA ALA A 48 13.72 -26.53 -9.62
C ALA A 48 12.86 -26.44 -8.34
N VAL A 49 13.14 -27.28 -7.34
CA VAL A 49 12.46 -27.20 -6.03
C VAL A 49 12.73 -25.86 -5.34
N ALA A 50 13.97 -25.37 -5.37
CA ALA A 50 14.32 -24.07 -4.80
C ALA A 50 13.63 -22.90 -5.54
N GLU A 51 13.52 -22.97 -6.86
CA GLU A 51 12.83 -21.97 -7.69
C GLU A 51 11.30 -21.99 -7.47
N GLU A 52 10.70 -23.17 -7.38
CA GLU A 52 9.27 -23.32 -7.04
C GLU A 52 8.99 -22.74 -5.67
N ARG A 53 9.87 -23.00 -4.70
CA ARG A 53 9.76 -22.44 -3.37
C ARG A 53 9.89 -20.91 -3.38
N ASP A 54 10.83 -20.35 -4.15
CA ASP A 54 10.95 -18.91 -4.35
C ASP A 54 9.68 -18.30 -4.95
N ALA A 55 9.05 -19.00 -5.91
CA ALA A 55 7.79 -18.56 -6.51
C ALA A 55 6.63 -18.54 -5.50
N VAL A 56 6.53 -19.54 -4.62
CA VAL A 56 5.55 -19.56 -3.53
C VAL A 56 5.79 -18.41 -2.55
N LEU A 57 7.04 -18.19 -2.14
CA LEU A 57 7.41 -17.09 -1.24
C LEU A 57 7.19 -15.72 -1.89
N LYS A 58 7.41 -15.59 -3.21
CA LYS A 58 7.09 -14.39 -3.99
C LYS A 58 5.60 -14.07 -3.94
N LYS A 59 4.72 -15.05 -4.21
CA LYS A 59 3.27 -14.87 -4.12
C LYS A 59 2.83 -14.40 -2.72
N LYS A 60 3.41 -14.97 -1.67
CA LYS A 60 3.15 -14.53 -0.28
C LYS A 60 3.65 -13.11 -0.03
N GLN A 61 4.82 -12.75 -0.55
CA GLN A 61 5.38 -11.40 -0.45
C GLN A 61 4.49 -10.37 -1.16
N ASP A 62 4.03 -10.67 -2.37
CA ASP A 62 3.18 -9.77 -3.15
C ASP A 62 1.81 -9.59 -2.47
N LYS A 63 1.24 -10.67 -1.93
CA LYS A 63 0.01 -10.60 -1.12
C LYS A 63 0.20 -9.73 0.12
N ALA A 64 1.28 -9.95 0.87
CA ALA A 64 1.58 -9.16 2.08
C ALA A 64 1.86 -7.68 1.75
N ARG A 65 2.55 -7.38 0.64
CA ARG A 65 2.73 -6.01 0.14
C ARG A 65 1.41 -5.38 -0.24
N ALA A 66 0.53 -6.11 -0.93
CA ALA A 66 -0.80 -5.63 -1.28
C ALA A 66 -1.68 -5.40 -0.05
N GLU A 67 -1.59 -6.26 0.98
CA GLU A 67 -2.30 -6.07 2.24
C GLU A 67 -1.76 -4.89 3.05
N ALA A 68 -0.43 -4.74 3.14
CA ALA A 68 0.21 -3.60 3.77
C ALA A 68 -0.11 -2.28 3.04
N ALA A 69 -0.15 -2.30 1.70
CA ALA A 69 -0.56 -1.15 0.91
C ALA A 69 -2.03 -0.79 1.17
N ARG A 70 -2.91 -1.81 1.32
CA ARG A 70 -4.33 -1.63 1.66
C ARG A 70 -4.52 -1.08 3.08
N SER A 71 -3.83 -1.63 4.07
CA SER A 71 -3.92 -1.15 5.46
C SER A 71 -3.27 0.23 5.62
N ALA A 72 -2.26 0.57 4.81
CA ALA A 72 -1.67 1.90 4.77
C ALA A 72 -2.61 2.97 4.17
N VAL A 73 -3.72 2.61 3.53
CA VAL A 73 -4.72 3.56 3.02
C VAL A 73 -5.54 4.17 4.16
N PHE A 74 -5.79 3.42 5.23
CA PHE A 74 -6.57 3.91 6.37
C PHE A 74 -5.64 4.30 7.53
N GLY A 75 -5.81 5.52 8.02
CA GLY A 75 -5.21 5.99 9.27
C GLY A 75 -5.94 5.39 10.49
N LYS A 76 -5.38 5.61 11.68
CA LYS A 76 -5.89 5.08 12.96
C LYS A 76 -7.30 5.55 13.35
N GLU A 77 -7.85 6.58 12.69
CA GLU A 77 -9.09 7.26 13.11
C GLU A 77 -10.09 7.44 11.96
N ARG A 78 -10.39 6.38 11.19
CA ARG A 78 -11.28 6.42 9.99
C ARG A 78 -10.84 7.40 8.88
N ASN A 79 -9.78 8.18 9.09
CA ASN A 79 -9.21 9.10 8.13
C ASN A 79 -8.45 8.33 7.04
N VAL A 80 -8.67 8.71 5.79
CA VAL A 80 -7.93 8.17 4.66
C VAL A 80 -6.56 8.84 4.62
N ARG A 81 -5.48 8.06 4.70
CA ARG A 81 -4.11 8.59 4.58
C ARG A 81 -3.94 9.21 3.19
N GLY A 82 -3.65 10.51 3.17
CA GLY A 82 -3.50 11.29 1.95
C GLY A 82 -4.73 12.09 1.54
N ILE A 83 -5.85 12.04 2.29
CA ILE A 83 -6.95 13.00 2.14
C ILE A 83 -7.10 13.78 3.46
N LEU A 84 -6.74 15.05 3.43
CA LEU A 84 -6.87 15.98 4.55
C LEU A 84 -8.12 16.82 4.37
N PHE A 85 -8.97 16.83 5.38
CA PHE A 85 -10.10 17.73 5.44
C PHE A 85 -9.68 19.03 6.16
N ARG A 86 -9.61 20.15 5.43
CA ARG A 86 -9.16 21.45 5.97
C ARG A 86 -10.04 22.60 5.48
N LEU A 87 -10.01 23.70 6.22
CA LEU A 87 -10.57 24.98 5.79
C LEU A 87 -9.47 25.77 5.09
N LYS A 88 -9.64 26.04 3.80
CA LYS A 88 -8.77 26.94 3.06
C LYS A 88 -9.28 28.36 3.24
N THR A 89 -8.38 29.30 3.49
CA THR A 89 -8.71 30.73 3.46
C THR A 89 -8.41 31.23 2.05
N GLU A 90 -9.43 31.68 1.33
CA GLU A 90 -9.27 32.26 0.00
C GLU A 90 -8.76 33.70 0.11
N LYS A 91 -8.25 34.26 -1.01
CA LYS A 91 -7.76 35.64 -1.05
C LYS A 91 -8.83 36.67 -0.69
N SER A 92 -10.11 36.32 -0.84
CA SER A 92 -11.29 37.09 -0.42
C SER A 92 -11.52 37.11 1.10
N GLY A 93 -10.70 36.40 1.88
CA GLY A 93 -10.93 36.20 3.32
C GLY A 93 -12.02 35.17 3.63
N THR A 94 -12.78 34.72 2.64
CA THR A 94 -13.79 33.66 2.78
C THR A 94 -13.09 32.32 3.04
N ARG A 95 -13.54 31.62 4.07
CA ARG A 95 -12.99 30.30 4.44
C ARG A 95 -13.86 29.20 3.88
N THR A 96 -13.36 28.48 2.90
CA THR A 96 -14.06 27.37 2.25
C THR A 96 -13.53 26.03 2.78
N PRO A 97 -14.43 25.10 3.17
CA PRO A 97 -14.03 23.75 3.52
C PRO A 97 -13.60 23.02 2.24
N VAL A 98 -12.40 22.43 2.27
CA VAL A 98 -11.78 21.74 1.13
C VAL A 98 -11.24 20.37 1.56
N PHE A 99 -11.30 19.41 0.64
CA PHE A 99 -10.53 18.17 0.73
C PHE A 99 -9.22 18.34 -0.01
N GLN A 100 -8.11 18.31 0.71
CA GLN A 100 -6.77 18.32 0.15
C GLN A 100 -6.27 16.88 0.04
N ILE A 101 -6.15 16.39 -1.19
CA ILE A 101 -5.53 15.12 -1.50
C ILE A 101 -4.04 15.34 -1.72
N GLY A 102 -3.20 14.59 -1.02
CA GLY A 102 -1.75 14.54 -1.20
C GLY A 102 -1.29 13.09 -1.18
N ILE A 103 -1.06 12.52 -2.36
CA ILE A 103 -0.78 11.08 -2.51
C ILE A 103 0.41 10.83 -3.39
N MET A 104 1.25 9.87 -2.98
CA MET A 104 2.22 9.25 -3.87
C MET A 104 1.45 8.43 -4.91
N SER A 105 1.45 8.91 -6.15
CA SER A 105 0.75 8.25 -7.24
C SER A 105 1.57 7.07 -7.76
N THR A 106 0.95 5.88 -7.80
CA THR A 106 1.52 4.70 -8.45
C THR A 106 1.59 4.90 -9.96
N LYS A 107 0.64 5.66 -10.54
CA LYS A 107 0.58 5.99 -11.97
C LYS A 107 1.66 6.98 -12.41
N ALA A 108 1.90 8.04 -11.63
CA ALA A 108 2.82 9.12 -12.01
C ALA A 108 4.21 8.99 -11.36
N GLY A 109 4.40 8.09 -10.39
CA GLY A 109 5.65 7.95 -9.65
C GLY A 109 6.06 9.17 -8.82
N LYS A 110 5.15 10.15 -8.66
CA LYS A 110 5.39 11.43 -7.99
C LYS A 110 4.28 11.72 -6.98
N ILE A 111 4.54 12.63 -6.04
CA ILE A 111 3.54 13.14 -5.10
C ILE A 111 2.63 14.09 -5.88
N VAL A 112 1.34 13.75 -5.95
CA VAL A 112 0.31 14.56 -6.60
C VAL A 112 -0.56 15.19 -5.52
N ASN A 113 -0.71 16.51 -5.61
CA ASN A 113 -1.55 17.29 -4.72
C ASN A 113 -2.75 17.82 -5.49
N THR A 114 -3.95 17.68 -4.93
CA THR A 114 -5.19 18.21 -5.50
C THR A 114 -6.10 18.69 -4.39
N THR A 115 -6.85 19.75 -4.62
CA THR A 115 -7.80 20.28 -3.65
C THR A 115 -9.19 20.33 -4.27
N VAL A 116 -10.18 19.77 -3.59
CA VAL A 116 -11.59 19.77 -4.02
C VAL A 116 -12.40 20.57 -3.00
N SER A 117 -13.06 21.64 -3.46
CA SER A 117 -13.88 22.49 -2.60
C SER A 117 -15.25 21.90 -2.36
N ILE A 118 -15.66 21.82 -1.09
CA ILE A 118 -16.97 21.29 -0.68
C ILE A 118 -18.09 22.28 -1.01
N ASN A 119 -17.81 23.58 -1.00
CA ASN A 119 -18.82 24.61 -1.28
C ASN A 119 -19.35 24.53 -2.73
N LEU A 120 -18.52 24.05 -3.67
CA LEU A 120 -18.83 24.01 -5.09
C LEU A 120 -19.45 22.67 -5.54
N HIS A 121 -19.18 21.58 -4.81
CA HIS A 121 -19.62 20.22 -5.19
C HIS A 121 -20.53 19.54 -4.15
N GLY A 122 -20.81 20.20 -3.02
CA GLY A 122 -21.43 19.57 -1.87
C GLY A 122 -20.50 18.57 -1.18
N LEU A 123 -20.82 18.18 0.05
CA LEU A 123 -19.95 17.31 0.86
C LEU A 123 -19.79 15.92 0.22
N ALA A 124 -20.89 15.32 -0.23
CA ALA A 124 -20.88 14.01 -0.87
C ALA A 124 -20.17 14.03 -2.24
N GLY A 125 -20.45 15.04 -3.07
CA GLY A 125 -19.83 15.17 -4.40
C GLY A 125 -18.34 15.50 -4.34
N ALA A 126 -17.93 16.36 -3.39
CA ALA A 126 -16.52 16.66 -3.17
C ALA A 126 -15.75 15.45 -2.64
N TRP A 127 -16.36 14.65 -1.74
CA TRP A 127 -15.76 13.41 -1.26
C TRP A 127 -15.63 12.37 -2.36
N GLN A 128 -16.68 12.17 -3.16
CA GLN A 128 -16.64 11.22 -4.28
C GLN A 128 -15.52 11.57 -5.27
N LYS A 129 -15.38 12.84 -5.66
CA LYS A 129 -14.27 13.28 -6.52
C LYS A 129 -12.89 13.08 -5.88
N ALA A 130 -12.76 13.33 -4.58
CA ALA A 130 -11.52 13.08 -3.86
C ALA A 130 -11.16 11.58 -3.83
N VAL A 131 -12.15 10.72 -3.63
CA VAL A 131 -11.99 9.25 -3.63
C VAL A 131 -11.73 8.71 -5.03
N ASP A 132 -12.40 9.21 -6.06
CA ASP A 132 -12.15 8.87 -7.46
C ASP A 132 -10.70 9.23 -7.85
N PHE A 133 -10.25 10.45 -7.52
CA PHE A 133 -8.87 10.88 -7.74
C PHE A 133 -7.87 9.98 -7.00
N TYR A 134 -8.16 9.66 -5.73
CA TYR A 134 -7.35 8.73 -4.94
C TYR A 134 -7.27 7.35 -5.59
N ALA A 135 -8.40 6.81 -6.03
CA ALA A 135 -8.50 5.49 -6.64
C ALA A 135 -7.74 5.42 -7.97
N ASP A 136 -7.88 6.42 -8.82
CA ASP A 136 -7.18 6.48 -10.11
C ASP A 136 -5.66 6.55 -9.93
N HIS A 137 -5.18 7.37 -8.99
CA HIS A 137 -3.75 7.53 -8.76
C HIS A 137 -3.11 6.36 -8.01
N LYS A 138 -3.89 5.59 -7.25
CA LYS A 138 -3.47 4.35 -6.59
C LYS A 138 -3.77 3.08 -7.40
N GLN A 139 -4.39 3.21 -8.59
CA GLN A 139 -4.86 2.10 -9.42
C GLN A 139 -5.80 1.13 -8.67
N ILE A 140 -6.66 1.68 -7.83
CA ILE A 140 -7.69 0.91 -7.12
C ILE A 140 -8.91 0.83 -8.02
N SER A 141 -9.37 -0.39 -8.32
CA SER A 141 -10.61 -0.57 -9.09
C SER A 141 -11.82 -0.03 -8.31
N LYS A 142 -12.74 0.64 -8.99
CA LYS A 142 -14.04 1.10 -8.41
C LYS A 142 -14.91 -0.07 -7.91
N ARG A 143 -14.66 -1.29 -8.38
CA ARG A 143 -15.32 -2.52 -7.92
C ARG A 143 -14.68 -3.11 -6.65
N ALA A 144 -13.49 -2.65 -6.26
CA ALA A 144 -12.78 -3.16 -5.10
C ALA A 144 -13.53 -2.82 -3.80
N LYS A 145 -13.51 -3.75 -2.83
CA LYS A 145 -14.03 -3.50 -1.47
C LYS A 145 -13.42 -2.24 -0.84
N LEU A 146 -12.12 -2.01 -1.11
CA LEU A 146 -11.38 -0.83 -0.68
C LEU A 146 -12.02 0.48 -1.16
N TYR A 147 -12.49 0.56 -2.41
CA TYR A 147 -13.17 1.74 -2.93
C TYR A 147 -14.49 2.02 -2.19
N LYS A 148 -15.25 0.96 -1.89
CA LYS A 148 -16.48 1.06 -1.10
C LYS A 148 -16.20 1.50 0.34
N GLU A 149 -15.12 1.02 0.94
CA GLU A 149 -14.67 1.43 2.28
C GLU A 149 -14.22 2.90 2.30
N LEU A 150 -13.51 3.35 1.25
CA LEU A 150 -13.14 4.77 1.08
C LEU A 150 -14.36 5.68 0.97
N LEU A 151 -15.38 5.28 0.20
CA LEU A 151 -16.63 6.03 0.13
C LEU A 151 -17.36 6.09 1.48
N LYS A 152 -17.31 5.02 2.28
CA LYS A 152 -17.90 4.97 3.63
C LYS A 152 -17.12 5.79 4.67
N ALA A 153 -15.83 6.04 4.44
CA ALA A 153 -15.01 6.90 5.28
C ALA A 153 -15.30 8.41 5.07
N CYS A 154 -16.40 8.76 4.40
CA CYS A 154 -16.83 10.13 4.21
C CYS A 154 -17.06 10.81 5.57
N PRO A 155 -16.40 11.96 5.85
CA PRO A 155 -16.65 12.70 7.06
C PRO A 155 -18.08 13.24 7.08
N SER A 156 -18.74 13.13 8.23
CA SER A 156 -20.16 13.48 8.37
C SER A 156 -20.36 15.00 8.27
N LYS A 157 -21.55 15.43 7.84
CA LYS A 157 -21.97 16.84 7.91
C LYS A 157 -21.86 17.39 9.34
N ALA A 158 -22.06 16.54 10.36
CA ALA A 158 -21.84 16.88 11.76
C ALA A 158 -20.37 17.19 12.09
N GLU A 159 -19.40 16.55 11.43
CA GLU A 159 -17.97 16.84 11.61
C GLU A 159 -17.56 18.13 10.89
N LEU A 160 -18.14 18.40 9.72
CA LEU A 160 -18.01 19.70 9.04
C LEU A 160 -18.56 20.83 9.92
N ASP A 161 -19.73 20.65 10.51
CA ASP A 161 -20.36 21.65 11.36
C ASP A 161 -19.68 21.77 12.73
N ALA A 162 -19.17 20.68 13.29
CA ALA A 162 -18.31 20.69 14.45
C ALA A 162 -16.99 21.43 14.17
N MET A 163 -16.39 21.25 13.00
CA MET A 163 -15.17 21.97 12.60
C MET A 163 -15.43 23.48 12.46
N LYS A 164 -16.61 23.87 11.92
CA LYS A 164 -17.06 25.27 11.92
C LYS A 164 -17.33 25.80 13.34
N ARG A 165 -17.96 25.02 14.22
CA ARG A 165 -18.32 25.40 15.60
C ARG A 165 -17.13 25.46 16.57
N ARG A 166 -16.20 24.51 16.51
CA ARG A 166 -15.03 24.41 17.42
C ARG A 166 -14.14 25.66 17.36
N ARG A 167 -14.22 26.42 16.27
CA ARG A 167 -13.49 27.69 16.10
C ARG A 167 -14.27 28.91 16.56
N ARG A 168 -15.61 28.86 16.61
CA ARG A 168 -16.45 29.94 17.14
C ARG A 168 -16.18 30.19 18.64
N ARG A 169 -15.73 29.15 19.36
CA ARG A 169 -15.34 29.19 20.79
C ARG A 169 -13.91 29.67 21.08
N ARG A 170 -13.07 29.89 20.05
CA ARG A 170 -11.68 30.38 20.20
C ARG A 170 -11.54 31.89 19.93
N ARG A 171 -12.66 32.62 19.95
CA ARG A 171 -12.70 34.08 19.88
C ARG A 171 -13.11 34.62 21.22
#